data_AF-A0A951BCC0-F1
#
_entry.id   AF-A0A951BCC0-F1
#
_cell.length_a   1.000
_cell.length_b   1.000
_cell.length_c   1.000
_cell.angle_alpha   90.00
_cell.angle_beta   90.00
_cell.angle_gamma   90.00
#
_symmetry.space_group_name_H-M   'P 1'
#
loop_
_entity.id
_entity.type
_entity.pdbx_description
1 polymer ?
#
loop_
_entity_poly.entity_id
_entity_poly.type
_entity_poly.pdbx_seq_one_letter_code
_entity_poly.pdbx_strand_id
1 'polypeptide(L)' 'GYLLAFANLYRLFAQAIMARHLGRPHLPFLASLPSVEDGVKGMAFIEAATLSNEQGGAWTKVSS' A
#
# COMPACT_ATOMS: atom_id res chain seq x y z
N GLY A 1 -18.22 3.47 5.11
CA GLY A 1 -18.30 4.69 4.29
C GLY A 1 -16.96 4.98 3.66
N TYR A 2 -16.88 5.00 2.33
CA TYR A 2 -15.64 5.19 1.56
C TYR A 2 -14.89 6.47 1.97
N LEU A 3 -15.59 7.61 2.04
CA LEU A 3 -14.99 8.90 2.44
C LEU A 3 -14.39 8.86 3.85
N LEU A 4 -15.05 8.20 4.79
CA LEU A 4 -14.54 8.04 6.16
C LEU A 4 -13.29 7.16 6.21
N ALA A 5 -13.19 6.14 5.35
CA ALA A 5 -11.99 5.31 5.25
C ALA A 5 -10.80 6.13 4.74
N PHE A 6 -11.00 6.93 3.68
CA PHE A 6 -9.96 7.83 3.16
C PHE A 6 -9.57 8.92 4.16
N ALA A 7 -10.54 9.55 4.83
CA ALA A 7 -10.25 10.53 5.87
C ALA A 7 -9.39 9.96 7.00
N ASN A 8 -9.69 8.72 7.42
CA ASN A 8 -8.86 8.02 8.40
C ASN A 8 -7.45 7.73 7.87
N LEU A 9 -7.32 7.27 6.63
CA LEU A 9 -6.02 6.99 6.00
C LEU A 9 -5.15 8.25 5.95
N TYR A 10 -5.68 9.38 5.45
CA TYR A 10 -4.95 10.65 5.39
C TYR A 10 -4.59 11.19 6.78
N ARG A 11 -5.48 11.05 7.76
CA ARG A 11 -5.20 11.42 9.16
C ARG A 11 -4.00 10.65 9.70
N LEU A 12 -3.91 9.34 9.44
CA LEU A 12 -2.78 8.52 9.87
C LEU A 12 -1.47 8.93 9.18
N PHE A 13 -1.50 9.18 7.87
CA PHE A 13 -0.32 9.69 7.15
C PHE A 13 0.18 11.03 7.71
N ALA A 14 -0.73 11.97 7.97
CA ALA A 14 -0.37 13.27 8.57
C ALA A 14 0.27 13.10 9.95
N GLN A 15 -0.25 12.18 10.78
CA GLN A 15 0.33 11.88 12.09
C GLN A 15 1.75 11.29 11.98
N ALA A 16 1.99 10.40 11.01
CA ALA A 16 3.32 9.86 10.75
C ALA A 16 4.32 10.94 10.34
N ILE A 17 3.93 11.84 9.44
CA ILE A 17 4.75 12.96 8.99
C ILE A 17 5.09 13.88 10.17
N MET A 18 4.10 14.25 10.97
CA MET A 18 4.31 15.13 12.13
C MET A 18 5.18 14.48 13.21
N ALA A 19 5.01 13.19 13.48
CA ALA A 19 5.85 12.47 14.43
C ALA A 19 7.33 12.51 14.00
N ARG A 20 7.60 12.27 12.71
CA ARG A 20 8.94 12.38 12.13
C ARG A 20 9.50 13.79 12.24
N HIS A 21 8.70 14.81 11.90
CA HIS A 21 9.15 16.20 11.94
C HIS A 21 9.48 16.67 13.36
N LEU A 22 8.73 16.19 14.37
CA LEU A 22 8.93 16.53 15.78
C LEU A 22 9.94 15.63 16.51
N GLY A 23 10.60 14.69 15.81
CA GLY A 23 11.53 13.74 16.42
C GLY A 23 10.88 12.78 17.42
N ARG A 24 9.55 12.58 17.33
CA ARG A 24 8.81 11.66 18.20
C ARG A 24 8.89 10.23 17.66
N PRO A 25 8.89 9.22 18.54
CA PRO A 25 8.88 7.83 18.10
C PRO A 25 7.64 7.52 17.26
N HIS A 26 7.80 6.58 16.34
CA HIS A 26 6.69 6.12 15.52
C HIS A 26 5.66 5.40 16.40
N LEU A 27 4.41 5.86 16.35
CA LEU A 27 3.34 5.26 17.14
C LEU A 27 3.00 3.88 16.57
N PRO A 28 2.75 2.84 17.40
CA PRO A 28 2.53 1.48 16.92
C PRO A 28 1.43 1.33 15.85
N PHE A 29 0.37 2.14 15.92
CA PHE A 29 -0.72 2.09 14.95
C PHE A 29 -0.38 2.66 13.56
N LEU A 30 0.74 3.38 13.43
CA LEU A 30 1.22 3.89 12.15
C LEU A 30 1.89 2.78 11.32
N ALA A 31 2.28 1.66 11.95
CA ALA A 31 2.72 0.46 11.25
C ALA A 31 1.61 -0.18 10.38
N SER A 32 0.35 0.23 10.59
CA SER A 32 -0.80 -0.19 9.77
C SER A 32 -0.94 0.61 8.47
N LEU A 33 -0.11 1.63 8.25
CA LEU A 33 -0.09 2.37 6.99
C LEU A 33 0.52 1.50 5.89
N PRO A 34 -0.05 1.53 4.66
CA PRO A 34 0.59 0.93 3.50
C PRO A 34 2.00 1.50 3.30
N SER A 35 2.93 0.60 3.06
CA SER A 35 4.32 0.91 2.75
C SER A 35 4.55 1.07 1.24
N VAL A 36 5.76 1.45 0.86
CA VAL A 36 6.17 1.48 -0.56
C VAL A 36 6.21 0.06 -1.11
N GLU A 37 6.67 -0.90 -0.30
CA GLU A 37 6.76 -2.31 -0.63
C GLU A 37 5.37 -2.91 -0.95
N ASP A 38 4.32 -2.48 -0.24
CA ASP A 38 2.95 -2.88 -0.55
C ASP A 38 2.50 -2.34 -1.91
N GLY A 39 2.93 -1.13 -2.27
CA GLY A 39 2.73 -0.56 -3.60
C GLY A 39 3.43 -1.35 -4.69
N VAL A 40 4.69 -1.73 -4.48
CA VAL A 40 5.47 -2.56 -5.43
C VAL A 40 4.80 -3.91 -5.64
N LYS A 41 4.34 -4.57 -4.58
CA LYS A 41 3.57 -5.83 -4.69
C LYS A 41 2.28 -5.65 -5.50
N GLY A 42 1.58 -4.53 -5.32
CA GLY A 42 0.40 -4.20 -6.10
C GLY A 42 0.72 -4.08 -7.60
N MET A 43 1.82 -3.41 -7.95
CA MET A 43 2.25 -3.28 -9.34
C MET A 43 2.65 -4.63 -9.96
N ALA A 44 3.40 -5.45 -9.23
CA ALA A 44 3.75 -6.80 -9.66
C ALA A 44 2.52 -7.68 -9.89
N PHE A 45 1.50 -7.55 -9.04
CA PHE A 45 0.23 -8.24 -9.24
C PHE A 45 -0.49 -7.77 -10.51
N ILE A 46 -0.51 -6.46 -10.78
CA ILE A 46 -1.12 -5.90 -11.99
C ILE A 46 -0.39 -6.45 -13.24
N GLU A 47 0.93 -6.47 -13.23
CA GLU A 47 1.74 -7.02 -14.32
C GLU A 47 1.43 -8.51 -14.57
N ALA A 48 1.40 -9.31 -13.51
CA ALA A 48 1.05 -10.73 -13.59
C ALA A 48 -0.38 -10.94 -14.12
N ALA A 49 -1.35 -10.11 -13.71
CA ALA A 49 -2.72 -10.19 -14.21
C ALA A 49 -2.79 -9.87 -15.72
N THR A 50 -2.05 -8.87 -16.19
CA THR A 50 -1.95 -8.55 -17.62
C THR A 50 -1.34 -9.70 -18.41
N LEU A 51 -0.22 -10.27 -17.93
CA LEU A 51 0.44 -11.40 -18.58
C LEU A 51 -0.46 -12.64 -18.64
N SER A 52 -1.19 -12.93 -17.55
CA SER A 52 -2.16 -14.02 -17.53
C SER A 52 -3.24 -13.84 -18.59
N ASN A 53 -3.78 -12.63 -18.74
CA ASN A 53 -4.78 -12.31 -19.74
C ASN A 53 -4.26 -12.49 -21.18
N GLU A 54 -3.03 -12.05 -21.46
CA GLU A 54 -2.38 -12.25 -22.76
C GLU A 54 -2.15 -13.74 -23.09
N GLN A 55 -1.97 -14.57 -22.07
CA GLN A 55 -1.80 -16.02 -22.18
C GLN A 55 -3.13 -16.80 -22.09
N GLY A 56 -4.26 -16.14 -22.31
CA GLY A 56 -5.58 -16.78 -22.30
C GLY A 56 -6.05 -17.23 -20.92
N GLY A 57 -5.62 -16.55 -19.86
CA GLY A 57 -5.99 -16.84 -18.47
C GLY A 57 -5.13 -17.92 -17.81
N ALA A 58 -3.94 -18.19 -18.34
CA ALA A 58 -3.01 -19.14 -17.74
C ALA A 58 -2.48 -18.63 -16.39
N TRP A 59 -2.20 -19.57 -15.47
CA TRP A 59 -1.54 -19.26 -14.21
C TRP A 59 -0.14 -18.71 -14.47
N THR A 60 0.16 -17.55 -13.89
CA THR A 60 1.50 -16.95 -13.92
C THR A 60 1.97 -16.58 -12.53
N LYS A 61 3.29 -16.52 -12.34
CA LYS A 61 3.90 -16.13 -11.07
C LYS A 61 3.86 -14.61 -10.94
N VAL A 62 3.57 -14.13 -9.73
CA VAL A 62 3.82 -12.73 -9.37
C VAL A 62 5.31 -12.60 -9.07
N SER A 63 6.02 -11.80 -9.86
CA SER A 63 7.42 -11.44 -9.63
C SER A 63 7.50 -10.54 -8.38
N SER A 64 8.15 -10.99 -7.32
CA SER A 64 8.44 -10.18 -6.12
C SER A 64 9.94 -10.01 -5.94
#